data_AF-A0A6A0A692-F1
#
_entry.id   AF-A0A6A0A692-F1
#
_cell.length_a   1.000
_cell.length_b   1.000
_cell.length_c   1.000
_cell.angle_alpha   90.00
_cell.angle_beta   90.00
_cell.angle_gamma   90.00
#
_symmetry.space_group_name_H-M   'P 1'
#
loop_
_entity.id
_entity.type
_entity.pdbx_description
1 polymer ?
#
loop_
_entity_poly.entity_id
_entity_poly.type
_entity_poly.pdbx_seq_one_letter_code
_entity_poly.pdbx_strand_id
1 'polypeptide(L)'
;ELYQEQQWEQLGQLFKKDLYRLHGLPPQSQLVVHLQAGLSALNTPASQQPESNREDPLSLPAFQRLAQGLPQAKHVHSKLLCS
;
A
#
# COMPACT_ATOMS: atom_id res chain seq x y z
N GLU A 1 33.11 10.74 -5.85
CA GLU A 1 32.01 10.56 -4.89
C GLU A 1 30.96 11.68 -4.91
N LEU A 2 31.30 12.96 -5.22
CA LEU A 2 30.34 14.09 -5.27
C LEU A 2 29.41 14.16 -6.51
N TYR A 3 29.64 13.34 -7.53
CA TYR A 3 28.94 13.40 -8.83
C TYR A 3 28.20 12.09 -9.16
N GLN A 4 27.92 11.27 -8.15
CA GLN A 4 27.11 10.08 -8.36
C GLN A 4 25.67 10.50 -8.65
N GLU A 5 25.09 9.95 -9.71
CA GLU A 5 23.73 10.27 -10.14
C GLU A 5 22.69 10.00 -9.03
N GLN A 6 22.94 8.99 -8.19
CA GLN A 6 22.13 8.67 -7.01
C GLN A 6 22.05 9.82 -5.98
N GLN A 7 23.06 10.71 -5.90
CA GLN A 7 23.02 11.83 -4.97
C GLN A 7 21.94 12.85 -5.33
N TRP A 8 21.67 13.06 -6.62
CA TRP A 8 20.59 13.93 -7.06
C TRP A 8 19.21 13.40 -6.67
N GLU A 9 19.02 12.08 -6.77
CA GLU A 9 17.78 11.43 -6.32
C GLU A 9 17.60 11.59 -4.80
N GLN A 10 18.66 11.36 -4.02
CA GLN A 10 18.65 11.56 -2.57
C GLN A 10 18.36 13.01 -2.17
N LEU A 11 18.98 13.99 -2.84
CA LEU A 11 18.70 15.42 -2.65
C LEU A 11 17.23 15.75 -2.93
N GLY A 12 16.69 15.21 -4.03
CA GLY A 12 15.28 15.38 -4.36
C GLY A 12 14.35 14.79 -3.30
N GLN A 13 14.68 13.62 -2.74
CA GLN A 13 13.92 13.00 -1.66
C GLN A 13 13.99 13.81 -0.35
N LEU A 14 15.18 14.32 0.01
CA LEU A 14 15.36 15.18 1.18
C LEU A 14 14.55 16.47 1.06
N PHE A 15 14.59 17.13 -0.10
CA PHE A 15 13.82 18.33 -0.36
C PHE A 15 12.32 18.11 -0.20
N LYS A 16 11.78 17.03 -0.79
CA LYS A 16 10.35 16.67 -0.65
C LYS A 16 9.97 16.42 0.81
N LYS A 17 10.82 15.71 1.54
CA LYS A 17 10.62 15.40 2.96
C LYS A 17 10.58 16.67 3.82
N ASP A 18 11.49 17.61 3.58
CA ASP A 18 11.50 18.87 4.32
C ASP A 18 10.31 19.76 3.94
N LEU A 19 9.91 19.78 2.67
CA LEU A 19 8.70 20.46 2.20
C LEU A 19 7.44 19.90 2.88
N TYR A 20 7.31 18.57 2.99
CA TYR A 20 6.18 17.96 3.70
C TYR A 20 6.17 18.34 5.17
N ARG A 21 7.32 18.29 5.86
CA ARG A 21 7.41 18.70 7.27
C ARG A 21 7.03 20.18 7.46
N LEU A 22 7.53 21.06 6.59
CA LEU A 22 7.26 22.49 6.67
C LEU A 22 5.76 22.80 6.57
N HIS A 23 5.03 22.05 5.76
CA HIS A 23 3.58 22.20 5.58
C HIS A 23 2.74 21.27 6.46
N GLY A 24 3.33 20.55 7.41
CA GLY A 24 2.61 19.60 8.28
C GLY A 24 1.98 18.42 7.53
N LEU A 25 2.49 18.10 6.34
CA LEU A 25 2.02 16.99 5.52
C LEU A 25 2.71 15.68 5.94
N PRO A 26 1.98 14.55 5.95
CA PRO A 26 2.57 13.25 6.21
C PRO A 26 3.49 12.83 5.06
N PRO A 27 4.56 12.06 5.33
CA PRO A 27 5.48 11.58 4.30
C PRO A 27 4.83 10.56 3.36
N GLN A 28 3.75 9.92 3.81
CA GLN A 28 2.97 8.98 3.03
C GLN A 28 1.63 9.61 2.64
N SER A 29 1.24 9.44 1.38
CA SER A 29 -0.05 9.89 0.88
C SER A 29 -1.19 9.24 1.67
N GLN A 30 -2.13 10.06 2.17
CA GLN A 30 -3.30 9.56 2.88
C GLN A 30 -4.15 8.63 2.01
N LEU A 31 -4.23 8.90 0.70
CA LEU A 31 -4.89 8.02 -0.26
C LEU A 31 -4.28 6.62 -0.25
N VAL A 32 -2.95 6.52 -0.23
CA VAL A 32 -2.23 5.24 -0.16
C VAL A 32 -2.57 4.51 1.14
N VAL A 33 -2.54 5.21 2.27
CA VAL A 33 -2.87 4.63 3.57
C VAL A 33 -4.30 4.09 3.60
N HIS A 34 -5.27 4.84 3.09
CA HIS A 34 -6.66 4.38 3.03
C HIS A 34 -6.87 3.20 2.09
N LEU A 35 -6.22 3.20 0.93
CA LEU A 35 -6.24 2.05 0.02
C LEU A 35 -5.62 0.82 0.67
N GLN A 36 -4.47 0.96 1.33
CA GLN A 36 -3.83 -0.14 2.06
C GLN A 36 -4.71 -0.68 3.19
N ALA A 37 -5.37 0.20 3.95
CA ALA A 37 -6.30 -0.23 4.99
C ALA A 37 -7.45 -1.06 4.39
N GLY A 38 -8.06 -0.62 3.29
CA GLY A 38 -9.11 -1.39 2.60
C GLY A 38 -8.60 -2.72 2.05
N LEU A 39 -7.44 -2.71 1.38
CA LEU A 39 -6.82 -3.92 0.83
C LEU A 39 -6.46 -4.93 1.93
N SER A 40 -6.06 -4.48 3.13
CA SER A 40 -5.76 -5.38 4.25
C SER A 40 -6.97 -6.21 4.71
N ALA A 41 -8.18 -5.69 4.55
CA ALA A 41 -9.42 -6.42 4.85
C ALA A 41 -9.78 -7.46 3.77
N LEU A 42 -9.27 -7.28 2.55
CA LEU A 42 -9.48 -8.18 1.41
C LEU A 42 -8.31 -9.15 1.19
N ASN A 43 -7.17 -8.88 1.84
CA ASN A 43 -5.93 -9.64 1.66
C ASN A 43 -6.03 -11.04 2.25
N THR A 44 -6.56 -11.98 1.47
CA THR A 44 -6.66 -13.39 1.84
C THR A 44 -5.56 -14.20 1.15
N PRO A 45 -5.19 -15.38 1.69
CA PRO A 45 -4.30 -16.30 0.99
C PRO A 45 -4.78 -16.70 -0.42
N ALA A 46 -6.10 -16.71 -0.64
CA ALA A 46 -6.71 -17.04 -1.93
C ALA A 46 -6.47 -15.94 -2.98
N SER A 47 -6.41 -14.67 -2.57
CA SER A 47 -6.15 -13.52 -3.45
C SER A 47 -4.74 -13.54 -4.09
N GLN A 48 -3.82 -14.36 -3.57
CA GLN A 48 -2.47 -14.54 -4.12
C GLN A 48 -2.38 -15.70 -5.12
N GLN A 49 -3.47 -16.44 -5.33
CA GLN A 49 -3.49 -17.57 -6.25
C GLN A 49 -3.76 -17.09 -7.69
N PRO A 50 -3.19 -17.77 -8.71
CA PRO A 50 -3.40 -17.41 -10.11
C PRO A 50 -4.87 -17.54 -10.55
N GLU A 51 -5.64 -18.39 -9.88
CA GLU A 51 -7.08 -18.60 -10.09
C GLU A 51 -7.97 -17.64 -9.28
N SER A 52 -7.40 -16.53 -8.78
CA SER A 52 -8.15 -15.51 -8.04
C SER A 52 -9.30 -14.96 -8.88
N ASN A 53 -10.42 -14.65 -8.21
CA ASN A 53 -11.58 -14.02 -8.86
C ASN A 53 -11.14 -12.75 -9.61
N ARG A 54 -11.60 -12.57 -10.86
CA ARG A 54 -11.30 -11.38 -11.69
C ARG A 54 -11.89 -10.10 -11.10
N GLU A 55 -12.90 -10.22 -10.23
CA GLU A 55 -13.51 -9.10 -9.53
C GLU A 55 -12.78 -8.75 -8.22
N ASP A 56 -11.83 -9.58 -7.77
CA ASP A 56 -11.01 -9.25 -6.60
C ASP A 56 -10.07 -8.09 -6.99
N PRO A 57 -10.09 -6.94 -6.28
CA PRO A 57 -9.14 -5.86 -6.54
C PRO A 57 -7.68 -6.32 -6.43
N LEU A 58 -7.36 -7.32 -5.62
CA LEU A 58 -6.01 -7.88 -5.52
C LEU A 58 -5.58 -8.71 -6.74
N SER A 59 -6.46 -8.92 -7.72
CA SER A 59 -6.05 -9.43 -9.05
C SER A 59 -5.28 -8.39 -9.86
N LEU A 60 -5.39 -7.10 -9.53
CA LEU A 60 -4.73 -6.01 -10.25
C LEU A 60 -3.29 -5.79 -9.74
N PRO A 61 -2.26 -5.79 -10.61
CA PRO A 61 -0.86 -5.63 -10.19
C PRO A 61 -0.56 -4.33 -9.42
N ALA A 62 -1.31 -3.26 -9.68
CA ALA A 62 -1.17 -2.00 -8.95
C ALA A 62 -1.60 -2.16 -7.47
N PHE A 63 -2.71 -2.85 -7.22
CA PHE A 63 -3.19 -3.09 -5.86
C PHE A 63 -2.38 -4.18 -5.15
N GLN A 64 -1.85 -5.17 -5.89
CA GLN A 64 -0.87 -6.11 -5.33
C GLN A 64 0.35 -5.38 -4.80
N ARG A 65 0.91 -4.43 -5.55
CA ARG A 65 2.04 -3.59 -5.08
C ARG A 65 1.69 -2.79 -3.84
N LEU A 66 0.48 -2.21 -3.77
CA LEU A 66 0.03 -1.50 -2.57
C LEU A 66 -0.17 -2.45 -1.38
N ALA A 67 -0.56 -3.69 -1.63
CA ALA A 67 -0.80 -4.71 -0.61
C ALA A 67 0.46 -5.44 -0.11
N GLN A 68 1.64 -5.17 -0.69
CA GLN A 68 2.90 -5.77 -0.27
C GLN A 68 3.19 -5.44 1.20
N GLY A 69 3.43 -6.49 2.00
CA GLY A 69 3.73 -6.36 3.43
C GLY A 69 2.52 -6.06 4.32
N LEU A 70 1.30 -5.99 3.77
CA LEU A 70 0.09 -5.85 4.59
C LEU A 70 -0.26 -7.16 5.31
N PRO A 71 -0.87 -7.08 6.51
CA PRO A 71 -1.39 -8.27 7.19
C PRO A 71 -2.47 -8.94 6.35
N GLN A 72 -2.62 -10.25 6.54
CA GLN A 72 -3.73 -11.01 5.95
C GLN A 72 -4.99 -10.87 6.79
N ALA A 73 -6.14 -10.79 6.12
CA ALA A 73 -7.44 -10.75 6.75
C ALA A 73 -7.74 -12.06 7.49
N LYS A 74 -7.98 -11.96 8.81
CA LYS A 74 -8.35 -13.10 9.65
C LYS A 74 -9.86 -13.32 9.62
N HIS A 75 -10.37 -14.03 8.61
CA HIS A 75 -11.79 -14.36 8.52
C HIS A 75 -12.27 -15.44 9.51
N VAL A 76 -11.34 -16.12 10.20
CA VAL A 76 -11.62 -17.28 11.07
C VAL A 76 -12.63 -16.97 12.19
N HIS A 77 -12.74 -15.71 12.62
CA HIS A 77 -13.70 -15.28 13.67
C HIS A 77 -14.76 -14.30 13.18
N SER A 78 -14.83 -14.01 11.87
CA SER A 78 -15.82 -13.08 11.32
C SER A 78 -17.12 -13.83 11.08
N LYS A 79 -18.19 -13.46 11.80
CA LYS A 79 -19.55 -13.97 11.57
C LYS A 79 -20.35 -12.94 10.77
N LEU A 80 -20.89 -13.34 9.64
CA LEU A 80 -21.92 -12.58 8.93
C LEU A 80 -23.25 -12.81 9.65
N LEU A 81 -23.90 -11.73 10.06
CA LEU A 81 -25.28 -11.74 10.53
C LEU A 81 -26.16 -11.25 9.38
N CYS A 82 -26.97 -12.15 8.83
CA CYS A 82 -27.96 -11.80 7.80
C CYS A 82 -29.30 -11.46 8.48
N SER A 83 -30.00 -10.44 7.99
CA SER A 83 -31.36 -10.07 8.37
C SER A 83 -32.40 -10.81 7.55
#